data_AF-A0A2P8CBI1-F1
#
_entry.id   AF-A0A2P8CBI1-F1
#
_cell.length_a   1.000
_cell.length_b   1.000
_cell.length_c   1.000
_cell.angle_alpha   90.00
_cell.angle_beta   90.00
_cell.angle_gamma   90.00
#
_symmetry.space_group_name_H-M   'P 1'
#
loop_
_entity.id
_entity.type
_entity.pdbx_description
1 polymer ?
#
loop_
_entity_poly.entity_id
_entity_poly.type
_entity_poly.pdbx_seq_one_letter_code
_entity_poly.pdbx_strand_id
1 'polypeptide(L)'
;MKKTREETEAEFADKINCNFPYDDMEECYRLIEEAKSISLNSVFIVIEELARTPFSDIEKIGELRLKHLLQKTLENFTHPILDSIVRTANLMIEHKEQSVDEAVQLMKDIEKYPGLWAALNIAYFSCDDIDGQADRKFDEIRNKWNYDV
;
A
#
# COMPACT_ATOMS: atom_id res chain seq x y z
N MET A 1 26.95 -12.14 -3.45
CA MET A 1 26.15 -11.88 -2.23
C MET A 1 24.69 -12.14 -2.56
N LYS A 2 23.91 -12.71 -1.64
CA LYS A 2 22.45 -12.82 -1.78
C LYS A 2 21.85 -11.50 -1.30
N LYS A 3 20.89 -10.93 -2.04
CA LYS A 3 20.19 -9.71 -1.63
C LYS A 3 19.42 -9.97 -0.34
N THR A 4 19.33 -8.94 0.50
CA THR A 4 18.42 -8.90 1.64
C THR A 4 16.97 -8.84 1.17
N ARG A 5 16.04 -9.11 2.07
CA ARG A 5 14.61 -8.99 1.76
C ARG A 5 14.27 -7.53 1.47
N GLU A 6 14.78 -6.62 2.27
CA GLU A 6 14.54 -5.18 2.18
C GLU A 6 15.04 -4.61 0.84
N GLU A 7 16.22 -5.04 0.37
CA GLU A 7 16.71 -4.70 -0.97
C GLU A 7 15.80 -5.24 -2.09
N THR A 8 15.27 -6.46 -1.92
CA THR A 8 14.37 -7.07 -2.91
C THR A 8 13.01 -6.37 -2.94
N GLU A 9 12.49 -5.97 -1.79
CA GLU A 9 11.26 -5.18 -1.67
C GLU A 9 11.43 -3.80 -2.30
N ALA A 10 12.56 -3.13 -2.06
CA ALA A 10 12.86 -1.82 -2.64
C ALA A 10 12.95 -1.89 -4.18
N GLU A 11 13.65 -2.89 -4.72
CA GLU A 11 13.72 -3.10 -6.18
C GLU A 11 12.35 -3.40 -6.80
N PHE A 12 11.50 -4.16 -6.10
CA PHE A 12 10.14 -4.42 -6.56
C PHE A 12 9.28 -3.15 -6.51
N ALA A 13 9.40 -2.33 -5.46
CA ALA A 13 8.72 -1.05 -5.38
C ALA A 13 9.15 -0.12 -6.52
N ASP A 14 10.46 0.03 -6.77
CA ASP A 14 10.99 0.85 -7.85
C ASP A 14 10.51 0.37 -9.23
N LYS A 15 10.38 -0.95 -9.41
CA LYS A 15 9.87 -1.55 -10.65
C LYS A 15 8.43 -1.14 -10.96
N ILE A 16 7.57 -1.05 -9.95
CA ILE A 16 6.14 -0.81 -10.18
C ILE A 16 5.69 0.63 -9.93
N ASN A 17 6.45 1.40 -9.14
CA ASN A 17 6.09 2.76 -8.75
C ASN A 17 5.81 3.64 -9.97
N CYS A 18 4.56 4.10 -10.11
CA CYS A 18 4.07 4.88 -11.24
C CYS A 18 4.29 4.22 -12.62
N ASN A 19 4.56 2.91 -12.63
CA ASN A 19 4.88 2.11 -13.81
C ASN A 19 4.04 0.82 -13.87
N PHE A 20 3.00 0.70 -13.04
CA PHE A 20 2.13 -0.47 -13.05
C PHE A 20 1.44 -0.62 -14.41
N PRO A 21 1.46 -1.80 -15.05
CA PRO A 21 1.05 -1.96 -16.44
C PRO A 21 -0.47 -2.21 -16.56
N TYR A 22 -1.28 -1.21 -16.19
CA TYR A 22 -2.74 -1.33 -16.08
C TYR A 22 -3.49 -1.81 -17.33
N ASP A 23 -2.87 -1.71 -18.51
CA ASP A 23 -3.44 -2.18 -19.79
C ASP A 23 -3.01 -3.60 -20.18
N ASP A 24 -2.05 -4.17 -19.47
CA ASP A 24 -1.59 -5.55 -19.65
C ASP A 24 -1.95 -6.38 -18.41
N MET A 25 -3.12 -7.03 -18.49
CA MET A 25 -3.65 -7.83 -17.39
C MET A 25 -2.79 -9.06 -17.07
N GLU A 26 -2.11 -9.65 -18.06
CA GLU A 26 -1.23 -10.80 -17.83
C GLU A 26 0.00 -10.37 -17.02
N GLU A 27 0.60 -9.24 -17.39
CA GLU A 27 1.72 -8.67 -16.66
C GLU A 27 1.31 -8.20 -15.26
N CYS A 28 0.13 -7.58 -15.11
CA CYS A 28 -0.42 -7.23 -13.79
C CYS A 28 -0.48 -8.45 -12.87
N TYR A 29 -1.01 -9.58 -13.35
CA TYR A 29 -1.11 -10.80 -12.55
C TYR A 29 0.28 -11.38 -12.24
N ARG A 30 1.21 -11.32 -13.20
CA ARG A 30 2.59 -11.75 -12.96
C ARG A 30 3.25 -10.94 -11.83
N LEU A 31 3.05 -9.62 -11.81
CA LEU A 31 3.58 -8.74 -10.76
C LEU A 31 2.91 -9.00 -9.40
N ILE A 32 1.61 -9.28 -9.38
CA ILE A 32 0.89 -9.66 -8.15
C ILE A 32 1.46 -10.95 -7.55
N GLU A 33 1.68 -11.98 -8.37
CA GLU A 33 2.25 -13.24 -7.89
C GLU A 33 3.73 -13.11 -7.52
N GLU A 34 4.49 -12.27 -8.24
CA GLU A 34 5.85 -11.90 -7.86
C GLU A 34 5.88 -11.25 -6.47
N ALA A 35 5.01 -10.27 -6.21
CA ALA A 35 4.87 -9.62 -4.90
C ALA A 35 4.60 -10.63 -3.79
N LYS A 36 3.64 -11.54 -3.99
CA LYS A 36 3.29 -12.60 -3.02
C LYS A 36 4.47 -13.52 -2.71
N SER A 37 5.37 -13.73 -3.67
CA SER A 37 6.56 -14.55 -3.49
C SER A 37 7.72 -13.86 -2.74
N ILE A 38 7.72 -12.51 -2.71
CA ILE A 38 8.78 -11.73 -2.06
C ILE A 38 8.51 -11.60 -0.56
N SER A 39 7.39 -10.96 -0.19
CA SER A 39 7.05 -10.71 1.21
C SER A 39 5.61 -10.21 1.38
N LEU A 40 5.16 -10.11 2.65
CA LEU A 40 3.91 -9.44 2.98
C LEU A 40 3.94 -7.95 2.58
N ASN A 41 5.06 -7.25 2.79
CA ASN A 41 5.18 -5.84 2.45
C ASN A 41 5.10 -5.63 0.92
N SER A 42 5.66 -6.52 0.11
CA SER A 42 5.51 -6.46 -1.36
C SER A 42 4.07 -6.57 -1.83
N VAL A 43 3.22 -7.37 -1.16
CA VAL A 43 1.78 -7.39 -1.46
C VAL A 43 1.14 -6.04 -1.14
N PHE A 44 1.51 -5.43 -0.01
CA PHE A 44 1.05 -4.07 0.33
C PHE A 44 1.60 -3.00 -0.61
N ILE A 45 2.80 -3.16 -1.19
CA ILE A 45 3.35 -2.27 -2.23
C ILE A 45 2.44 -2.25 -3.46
N VAL A 46 1.92 -3.42 -3.90
CA VAL A 46 0.94 -3.46 -4.98
C VAL A 46 -0.36 -2.76 -4.58
N ILE A 47 -0.86 -2.99 -3.36
CA ILE A 47 -2.08 -2.31 -2.89
C ILE A 47 -1.87 -0.78 -2.85
N GLU A 48 -0.70 -0.31 -2.41
CA GLU A 48 -0.34 1.10 -2.37
C GLU A 48 -0.37 1.73 -3.77
N GLU A 49 0.27 1.09 -4.74
CA GLU A 49 0.30 1.55 -6.14
C GLU A 49 -1.12 1.66 -6.74
N LEU A 50 -1.99 0.68 -6.46
CA LEU A 50 -3.39 0.72 -6.90
C LEU A 50 -4.20 1.81 -6.17
N ALA A 51 -3.98 1.97 -4.87
CA ALA A 51 -4.71 2.94 -4.04
C ALA A 51 -4.32 4.39 -4.36
N ARG A 52 -3.06 4.62 -4.71
CA ARG A 52 -2.49 5.95 -4.95
C ARG A 52 -2.41 6.31 -6.43
N THR A 53 -3.14 5.60 -7.29
CA THR A 53 -3.19 5.91 -8.73
C THR A 53 -3.66 7.36 -8.92
N PRO A 54 -2.93 8.20 -9.68
CA PRO A 54 -3.31 9.59 -9.90
C PRO A 54 -4.69 9.72 -10.56
N PHE A 55 -5.45 10.76 -10.18
CA PHE A 55 -6.80 11.02 -10.72
C PHE A 55 -6.86 11.00 -12.26
N SER A 56 -5.87 11.62 -12.91
CA SER A 56 -5.76 11.66 -14.37
C SER A 56 -5.58 10.30 -15.03
N ASP A 57 -5.10 9.30 -14.29
CA ASP A 57 -4.92 7.94 -14.78
C ASP A 57 -6.11 7.05 -14.42
N ILE A 58 -6.78 7.29 -13.28
CA ILE A 58 -8.05 6.62 -12.96
C ILE A 58 -9.10 6.87 -14.05
N GLU A 59 -9.17 8.08 -14.62
CA GLU A 59 -10.08 8.38 -15.74
C GLU A 59 -9.85 7.49 -16.98
N LYS A 60 -8.60 7.04 -17.20
CA LYS A 60 -8.21 6.20 -18.35
C LYS A 60 -8.37 4.71 -18.02
N ILE A 61 -7.94 4.31 -16.83
CA ILE A 61 -7.90 2.92 -16.36
C ILE A 61 -9.29 2.43 -15.97
N GLY A 62 -10.05 3.30 -15.30
CA GLY A 62 -11.37 3.05 -14.71
C GLY A 62 -11.29 2.43 -13.31
N GLU A 63 -12.06 2.97 -12.36
CA GLU A 63 -12.14 2.49 -10.97
C GLU A 63 -12.43 0.98 -10.88
N LEU A 64 -13.31 0.45 -11.73
CA LEU A 64 -13.68 -0.97 -11.73
C LEU A 64 -12.47 -1.87 -12.02
N ARG A 65 -11.54 -1.43 -12.87
CA ARG A 65 -10.33 -2.19 -13.17
C ARG A 65 -9.38 -2.18 -11.98
N LEU A 66 -9.19 -1.03 -11.33
CA LEU A 66 -8.39 -0.93 -10.10
C LEU A 66 -8.95 -1.80 -8.99
N LYS A 67 -10.27 -1.77 -8.79
CA LYS A 67 -10.96 -2.64 -7.81
C LYS A 67 -10.82 -4.12 -8.15
N HIS A 68 -10.88 -4.49 -9.43
CA HIS A 68 -10.63 -5.86 -9.88
C HIS A 68 -9.19 -6.30 -9.59
N LEU A 69 -8.20 -5.47 -9.92
CA LEU A 69 -6.79 -5.73 -9.63
C LEU A 69 -6.54 -5.84 -8.11
N LEU A 70 -7.16 -4.97 -7.31
CA LEU A 70 -7.13 -5.04 -5.86
C LEU A 70 -7.67 -6.40 -5.38
N GLN A 71 -8.84 -6.82 -5.86
CA GLN A 71 -9.40 -8.14 -5.53
C GLN A 71 -8.45 -9.29 -5.91
N LYS A 72 -7.79 -9.22 -7.06
CA LYS A 72 -6.80 -10.22 -7.49
C LYS A 72 -5.57 -10.26 -6.58
N THR A 73 -5.10 -9.10 -6.11
CA THR A 73 -4.03 -9.02 -5.12
C THR A 73 -4.40 -9.73 -3.81
N LEU A 74 -5.68 -9.67 -3.41
CA LEU A 74 -6.19 -10.25 -2.17
C LEU A 74 -6.46 -11.76 -2.24
N GLU A 75 -6.51 -12.37 -3.43
CA GLU A 75 -6.79 -13.79 -3.57
C GLU A 75 -5.74 -14.65 -2.82
N ASN A 76 -6.24 -15.46 -1.87
CA ASN A 76 -5.45 -16.31 -0.96
C ASN A 76 -4.48 -15.54 -0.05
N PHE A 77 -4.65 -14.23 0.11
CA PHE A 77 -3.87 -13.41 1.03
C PHE A 77 -4.65 -13.17 2.32
N THR A 78 -3.99 -13.34 3.47
CA THR A 78 -4.61 -13.09 4.78
C THR A 78 -3.65 -12.35 5.70
N HIS A 79 -4.15 -11.32 6.37
CA HIS A 79 -3.39 -10.57 7.35
C HIS A 79 -4.33 -9.85 8.33
N PRO A 80 -3.99 -9.68 9.63
CA PRO A 80 -4.89 -9.06 10.60
C PRO A 80 -5.35 -7.63 10.28
N ILE A 81 -4.53 -6.83 9.60
CA ILE A 81 -4.89 -5.46 9.19
C ILE A 81 -5.55 -5.37 7.81
N LEU A 82 -5.75 -6.51 7.12
CA LEU A 82 -6.12 -6.51 5.70
C LEU A 82 -7.45 -5.81 5.46
N ASP A 83 -8.47 -6.09 6.25
CA ASP A 83 -9.79 -5.50 6.05
C ASP A 83 -9.77 -3.97 6.17
N SER A 84 -8.97 -3.43 7.11
CA SER A 84 -8.83 -1.98 7.28
C SER A 84 -8.05 -1.35 6.12
N ILE A 85 -6.99 -2.02 5.64
CA ILE A 85 -6.24 -1.58 4.47
C ILE A 85 -7.11 -1.60 3.22
N VAL A 86 -7.89 -2.66 2.99
CA VAL A 86 -8.78 -2.79 1.82
C VAL A 86 -9.88 -1.73 1.84
N ARG A 87 -10.47 -1.44 3.00
CA ARG A 87 -11.43 -0.33 3.12
C ARG A 87 -10.79 1.01 2.74
N THR A 88 -9.60 1.28 3.27
CA THR A 88 -8.85 2.52 3.00
C THR A 88 -8.47 2.63 1.52
N ALA A 89 -7.92 1.57 0.94
CA ALA A 89 -7.54 1.52 -0.47
C ALA A 89 -8.75 1.75 -1.40
N ASN A 90 -9.92 1.19 -1.07
CA ASN A 90 -11.13 1.46 -1.85
C ASN A 90 -11.58 2.92 -1.77
N LEU A 91 -11.47 3.57 -0.60
CA LEU A 91 -11.74 5.01 -0.49
C LEU A 91 -10.80 5.81 -1.40
N MET A 92 -9.49 5.50 -1.36
CA MET A 92 -8.49 6.21 -2.16
C MET A 92 -8.69 6.00 -3.67
N ILE A 93 -9.03 4.78 -4.12
CA ILE A 93 -9.41 4.50 -5.53
C ILE A 93 -10.64 5.32 -5.94
N GLU A 94 -11.58 5.57 -5.02
CA GLU A 94 -12.75 6.42 -5.24
C GLU A 94 -12.46 7.92 -5.07
N HIS A 95 -11.19 8.31 -4.90
CA HIS A 95 -10.75 9.66 -4.58
C HIS A 95 -11.45 10.28 -3.36
N LYS A 96 -11.71 9.42 -2.38
CA LYS A 96 -12.21 9.81 -1.07
C LYS A 96 -11.10 9.67 -0.05
N GLU A 97 -11.18 10.51 0.95
CA GLU A 97 -10.30 10.49 2.10
C GLU A 97 -11.06 9.94 3.31
N GLN A 98 -10.33 9.30 4.21
CA GLN A 98 -10.80 9.04 5.56
C GLN A 98 -10.43 10.21 6.48
N SER A 99 -11.04 10.26 7.65
CA SER A 99 -10.66 11.26 8.64
C SER A 99 -9.23 11.03 9.16
N VAL A 100 -8.59 12.10 9.61
CA VAL A 100 -7.26 12.03 10.24
C VAL A 100 -7.26 11.07 11.45
N ASP A 101 -8.33 11.05 12.24
CA ASP A 101 -8.47 10.13 13.37
C ASP A 101 -8.49 8.65 12.93
N GLU A 102 -9.20 8.33 11.84
CA GLU A 102 -9.24 6.98 11.26
C GLU A 102 -7.87 6.58 10.71
N ALA A 103 -7.19 7.49 10.01
CA ALA A 103 -5.83 7.27 9.50
C ALA A 103 -4.83 7.01 10.64
N VAL A 104 -4.83 7.84 11.68
CA VAL A 104 -3.98 7.69 12.87
C VAL A 104 -4.31 6.39 13.62
N GLN A 105 -5.58 6.02 13.72
CA GLN A 105 -5.97 4.75 14.34
C GLN A 105 -5.47 3.55 13.53
N LEU A 106 -5.58 3.60 12.21
CA LEU A 106 -5.04 2.57 11.33
C LEU A 106 -3.52 2.45 11.45
N MET A 107 -2.78 3.57 11.51
CA MET A 107 -1.34 3.57 11.77
C MET A 107 -0.97 2.88 13.08
N LYS A 108 -1.73 3.12 14.16
CA LYS A 108 -1.52 2.42 15.46
C LYS A 108 -1.72 0.91 15.35
N ASP A 109 -2.64 0.46 14.50
CA ASP A 109 -2.84 -0.96 14.26
C ASP A 109 -1.73 -1.56 13.40
N ILE A 110 -1.24 -0.83 12.40
CA ILE A 110 -0.09 -1.21 11.55
C ILE A 110 1.20 -1.25 12.36
N GLU A 111 1.40 -0.34 13.32
CA GLU A 111 2.60 -0.24 14.16
C GLU A 111 3.03 -1.58 14.80
N LYS A 112 2.06 -2.48 15.05
CA LYS A 112 2.26 -3.82 15.62
C LYS A 112 3.01 -4.78 14.68
N TYR A 113 3.22 -4.39 13.43
CA TYR A 113 3.81 -5.22 12.36
C TYR A 113 4.99 -4.49 11.69
N PRO A 114 6.19 -4.46 12.32
CA PRO A 114 7.35 -3.78 11.76
C PRO A 114 7.72 -4.24 10.35
N GLY A 115 8.09 -3.27 9.50
CA GLY A 115 8.51 -3.51 8.11
C GLY A 115 7.36 -3.50 7.09
N LEU A 116 6.10 -3.36 7.51
CA LEU A 116 4.97 -3.15 6.59
C LEU A 116 4.86 -1.68 6.16
N TRP A 117 5.93 -1.16 5.55
CA TRP A 117 6.04 0.24 5.14
C TRP A 117 4.97 0.67 4.15
N ALA A 118 4.62 -0.16 3.17
CA ALA A 118 3.58 0.18 2.20
C ALA A 118 2.18 0.24 2.84
N ALA A 119 1.89 -0.63 3.82
CA ALA A 119 0.66 -0.53 4.60
C ALA A 119 0.60 0.79 5.39
N LEU A 120 1.73 1.19 5.98
CA LEU A 120 1.84 2.45 6.70
C LEU A 120 1.65 3.66 5.77
N ASN A 121 2.22 3.62 4.57
CA ASN A 121 2.01 4.65 3.54
C ASN A 121 0.55 4.76 3.13
N ILE A 122 -0.15 3.64 2.94
CA ILE A 122 -1.60 3.66 2.61
C ILE A 122 -2.37 4.42 3.69
N ALA A 123 -2.11 4.15 4.98
CA ALA A 123 -2.75 4.88 6.06
C ALA A 123 -2.38 6.36 6.06
N TYR A 124 -1.10 6.69 5.85
CA TYR A 124 -0.59 8.06 5.83
C TYR A 124 -1.18 8.92 4.72
N PHE A 125 -1.21 8.42 3.49
CA PHE A 125 -1.69 9.18 2.34
C PHE A 125 -3.22 9.17 2.17
N SER A 126 -3.97 8.67 3.15
CA SER A 126 -5.42 8.49 3.04
C SER A 126 -6.27 9.63 3.61
N CYS A 127 -5.65 10.68 4.15
CA CYS A 127 -6.33 11.82 4.76
C CYS A 127 -5.61 13.15 4.47
N ASP A 128 -6.35 14.25 4.46
CA ASP A 128 -5.80 15.61 4.50
C ASP A 128 -5.36 16.00 5.92
N ASP A 129 -4.05 15.93 6.19
CA ASP A 129 -3.45 16.15 7.52
C ASP A 129 -3.00 17.60 7.75
N ILE A 130 -3.93 18.55 7.64
CA ILE A 130 -3.65 20.00 7.82
C ILE A 130 -2.92 20.30 9.15
N ASP A 131 -3.25 19.59 10.22
CA ASP A 131 -2.73 19.80 11.58
C ASP A 131 -1.48 18.94 11.92
N GLY A 132 -0.98 18.15 10.95
CA GLY A 132 0.22 17.33 11.10
C GLY A 132 0.09 16.18 12.12
N GLN A 133 -1.12 15.69 12.40
CA GLN A 133 -1.35 14.60 13.35
C GLN A 133 -0.91 13.24 12.78
N ALA A 134 -1.24 12.97 11.52
CA ALA A 134 -0.81 11.79 10.80
C ALA A 134 0.72 11.82 10.57
N ASP A 135 1.29 12.98 10.21
CA ASP A 135 2.74 13.21 10.11
C ASP A 135 3.47 12.81 11.39
N ARG A 136 3.03 13.37 12.53
CA ARG A 136 3.62 13.05 13.84
C ARG A 136 3.55 11.55 14.13
N LYS A 137 2.40 10.91 13.88
CA LYS A 137 2.24 9.49 14.16
C LYS A 137 3.09 8.62 13.23
N PHE A 138 3.20 8.98 11.96
CA PHE A 138 4.07 8.31 10.99
C PHE A 138 5.53 8.38 11.41
N ASP A 139 6.01 9.57 11.80
CA ASP A 139 7.38 9.79 12.26
C ASP A 139 7.70 9.00 13.54
N GLU A 140 6.76 8.94 14.49
CA GLU A 140 6.88 8.10 15.69
C GLU A 140 7.11 6.62 15.33
N ILE A 141 6.29 6.06 14.43
CA ILE A 141 6.39 4.67 13.99
C ILE A 141 7.71 4.45 13.24
N ARG A 142 8.06 5.36 12.31
CA ARG A 142 9.30 5.27 11.53
C ARG A 142 10.52 5.24 12.44
N ASN A 143 10.57 6.12 13.42
CA ASN A 143 11.65 6.14 14.40
C ASN A 143 11.71 4.81 15.16
N LYS A 144 10.57 4.33 15.68
CA LYS A 144 10.50 3.06 16.41
C LYS A 144 11.01 1.88 15.59
N TRP A 145 10.52 1.71 14.36
CA TRP A 145 10.94 0.59 13.50
C TRP A 145 12.41 0.69 13.06
N ASN A 146 12.99 1.89 12.95
CA ASN A 146 14.40 2.06 12.60
C ASN A 146 15.37 1.89 13.77
N TYR A 147 14.91 2.03 15.02
CA TYR A 147 15.74 1.84 16.22
C TYR A 147 15.72 0.40 16.77
N ASP A 148 14.76 -0.44 16.35
CA ASP A 148 14.66 -1.85 16.74
C ASP A 148 15.53 -2.79 15.88
N VAL A 149 16.58 -2.27 15.21
CA VAL A 149 17.52 -3.01 14.34
C VAL A 149 18.93 -3.05 14.92
#